data_AF-A0A349JZN0-F1
#
_entry.id   AF-A0A349JZN0-F1
#
_cell.length_a   1.000
_cell.length_b   1.000
_cell.length_c   1.000
_cell.angle_alpha   90.00
_cell.angle_beta   90.00
_cell.angle_gamma   90.00
#
_symmetry.space_group_name_H-M   'P 1'
#
loop_
_entity.id
_entity.type
_entity.pdbx_description
1 polymer ?
#
loop_
_entity_poly.entity_id
_entity_poly.type
_entity_poly.pdbx_seq_one_letter_code
_entity_poly.pdbx_strand_id
1 'polypeptide(L)'
;MCLFQVFLLVQPGPGLLHNSNCRIMRLITVCLLVLSLKAVAEEAGGYGFGKILTLGPHDKLVMNESLRVLSADTVGFVYYQQGRRLSGPLDNPEAFMIMENGRVLSGHRVLGRFVKLHHMGHVPEPYLPATLVGVIYIKLPRPMGEGKSYTFRSKGIGVDDTDVSFTWSSRTVLSHAIKVNQVGYMPDSRIRMAYLGKWMGTGGALGLKAKEFSVIDLATGQTAYRGTAKLRHRAGEKSEGAYKQDFSG
;
A
#
# COMPACT_ATOMS: atom_id res chain seq x y z
N MET A 1 14.25 9.59 3.06
CA MET A 1 12.92 9.36 3.67
C MET A 1 12.39 8.06 3.10
N CYS A 2 12.27 7.02 3.91
CA CYS A 2 11.97 5.68 3.38
C CYS A 2 10.47 5.37 3.45
N LEU A 3 9.88 5.05 2.30
CA LEU A 3 8.53 4.51 2.20
C LEU A 3 8.56 3.03 2.64
N PHE A 4 7.69 2.67 3.58
CA PHE A 4 7.62 1.30 4.11
C PHE A 4 6.77 0.43 3.18
N GLN A 5 7.36 -0.60 2.57
CA GLN A 5 6.62 -1.56 1.74
C GLN A 5 7.10 -3.00 1.96
N VAL A 6 6.16 -3.80 2.46
CA VAL A 6 6.32 -5.15 3.02
C VAL A 6 6.51 -6.23 1.93
N PHE A 7 7.69 -6.85 1.79
CA PHE A 7 7.89 -8.06 0.95
C PHE A 7 8.68 -9.17 1.63
N LEU A 8 8.30 -10.41 1.27
CA LEU A 8 8.87 -11.70 1.66
C LEU A 8 9.98 -12.11 0.69
N LEU A 9 11.15 -12.57 1.17
CA LEU A 9 12.05 -13.47 0.41
C LEU A 9 13.19 -14.03 1.27
N VAL A 10 13.42 -15.33 1.07
CA VAL A 10 14.27 -16.31 1.78
C VAL A 10 15.78 -16.14 1.48
N GLN A 11 16.64 -16.43 2.48
CA GLN A 11 18.12 -16.31 2.54
C GLN A 11 18.84 -17.65 2.20
N PRO A 12 20.17 -17.71 1.88
CA PRO A 12 21.33 -17.55 2.83
C PRO A 12 22.48 -16.69 2.23
N GLY A 13 23.47 -16.08 2.93
CA GLY A 13 24.42 -16.52 3.97
C GLY A 13 25.84 -15.91 3.65
N PRO A 14 26.80 -15.79 4.60
CA PRO A 14 27.69 -14.61 4.74
C PRO A 14 29.21 -14.85 4.51
N GLY A 15 30.01 -13.78 4.50
CA GLY A 15 31.50 -13.83 4.50
C GLY A 15 32.17 -12.56 5.06
N LEU A 16 33.14 -12.74 5.95
CA LEU A 16 33.75 -11.78 6.90
C LEU A 16 35.06 -11.10 6.43
N LEU A 17 35.29 -9.90 6.97
CA LEU A 17 36.53 -9.24 7.50
C LEU A 17 37.94 -9.63 6.97
N HIS A 18 38.83 -8.64 6.79
CA HIS A 18 39.80 -8.20 7.83
C HIS A 18 40.80 -7.11 7.35
N ASN A 19 41.29 -6.35 8.32
CA ASN A 19 42.19 -5.18 8.36
C ASN A 19 43.60 -5.34 7.74
N SER A 20 44.27 -4.21 7.45
CA SER A 20 45.48 -3.77 8.22
C SER A 20 46.13 -2.45 7.76
N ASN A 21 46.34 -1.58 8.76
CA ASN A 21 47.53 -0.78 9.10
C ASN A 21 48.05 0.41 8.26
N CYS A 22 47.81 1.61 8.83
CA CYS A 22 48.83 2.41 9.53
C CYS A 22 50.03 2.93 8.74
N ARG A 23 49.85 4.07 8.04
CA ARG A 23 50.89 5.11 7.84
C ARG A 23 50.39 6.49 7.37
N ILE A 24 49.08 6.76 7.45
CA ILE A 24 48.44 7.88 6.73
C ILE A 24 47.87 8.92 7.73
N MET A 25 48.33 8.95 8.98
CA MET A 25 47.60 9.54 10.12
C MET A 25 47.65 11.07 10.28
N ARG A 26 48.27 11.83 9.36
CA ARG A 26 48.22 13.31 9.37
C ARG A 26 47.59 13.94 8.13
N LEU A 27 47.64 13.28 6.97
CA LEU A 27 46.80 13.65 5.82
C LEU A 27 45.36 13.14 6.00
N ILE A 28 45.18 12.00 6.68
CA ILE A 28 43.86 11.45 7.01
C ILE A 28 43.03 12.40 7.86
N THR A 29 43.61 13.19 8.76
CA THR A 29 42.82 14.03 9.67
C THR A 29 42.15 15.21 8.94
N VAL A 30 42.82 15.81 7.94
CA VAL A 30 42.24 16.87 7.11
C VAL A 30 41.30 16.28 6.05
N CYS A 31 41.65 15.14 5.46
CA CYS A 31 40.75 14.43 4.55
C CYS A 31 39.50 13.91 5.26
N LEU A 32 39.60 13.42 6.50
CA LEU A 32 38.48 13.01 7.34
C LEU A 32 37.60 14.19 7.74
N LEU A 33 38.17 15.39 7.96
CA LEU A 33 37.37 16.57 8.26
C LEU A 33 36.58 17.06 7.02
N VAL A 34 37.19 16.99 5.83
CA VAL A 34 36.52 17.35 4.56
C VAL A 34 35.53 16.26 4.12
N LEU A 35 35.84 14.98 4.35
CA LEU A 35 34.92 13.87 4.11
C LEU A 35 33.78 13.84 5.12
N SER A 36 34.01 14.20 6.38
CA SER A 36 32.94 14.32 7.38
C SER A 36 32.06 15.54 7.11
N LEU A 37 32.62 16.67 6.65
CA LEU A 37 31.83 17.82 6.21
C LEU A 37 31.01 17.52 4.95
N LYS A 38 31.54 16.74 3.99
CA LYS A 38 30.75 16.27 2.83
C LYS A 38 29.67 15.27 3.22
N ALA A 39 29.97 14.31 4.09
CA ALA A 39 28.98 13.34 4.57
C ALA A 39 27.86 14.02 5.39
N VAL A 40 28.18 15.03 6.20
CA VAL A 40 27.21 15.82 6.96
C VAL A 40 26.39 16.75 6.05
N ALA A 41 26.99 17.29 4.98
CA ALA A 41 26.26 18.08 3.99
C ALA A 41 25.33 17.23 3.10
N GLU A 42 25.69 15.97 2.87
CA GLU A 42 24.89 15.01 2.08
C GLU A 42 23.76 14.37 2.91
N GLU A 43 23.93 14.25 4.24
CA GLU A 43 22.87 13.80 5.17
C GLU A 43 21.88 14.88 5.60
N ALA A 44 22.11 16.15 5.27
CA ALA A 44 21.10 17.21 5.40
C ALA A 44 20.04 17.07 4.30
N GLY A 45 19.36 15.91 4.26
CA GLY A 45 18.22 15.68 3.39
C GLY A 45 17.21 16.80 3.59
N GLY A 46 17.02 17.63 2.57
CA GLY A 46 16.21 18.84 2.66
C GLY A 46 14.81 18.53 3.18
N TYR A 47 14.52 18.97 4.39
CA TYR A 47 13.17 18.92 4.95
C TYR A 47 12.32 19.97 4.24
N GLY A 48 11.57 19.53 3.22
CA GLY A 48 10.63 20.35 2.47
C GLY A 48 9.29 20.48 3.18
N PHE A 49 9.23 21.16 4.33
CA PHE A 49 7.93 21.52 4.88
C PHE A 49 7.19 22.43 3.87
N GLY A 50 6.02 22.01 3.41
CA GLY A 50 5.25 22.72 2.37
C GLY A 50 5.76 22.55 0.93
N LYS A 51 6.70 21.64 0.67
CA LYS A 51 7.13 21.29 -0.69
C LYS A 51 6.88 19.80 -0.96
N ILE A 52 6.34 19.49 -2.14
CA ILE A 52 6.26 18.09 -2.60
C ILE A 52 7.69 17.62 -2.87
N LEU A 53 8.20 16.73 -2.02
CA LEU A 53 9.50 16.11 -2.21
C LEU A 53 9.36 14.95 -3.21
N THR A 54 10.17 14.94 -4.26
CA THR A 54 10.39 13.73 -5.07
C THR A 54 11.54 12.95 -4.44
N LEU A 55 11.24 11.78 -3.88
CA LEU A 55 12.17 11.01 -3.05
C LEU A 55 13.13 10.11 -3.84
N GLY A 56 12.99 10.07 -5.17
CA GLY A 56 13.84 9.31 -6.07
C GLY A 56 13.08 8.80 -7.30
N PRO A 57 13.76 8.14 -8.25
CA PRO A 57 13.14 7.58 -9.45
C PRO A 57 12.06 6.52 -9.14
N HIS A 58 12.08 5.93 -7.95
CA HIS A 58 11.11 4.92 -7.53
C HIS A 58 9.94 5.49 -6.69
N ASP A 59 9.84 6.81 -6.54
CA ASP A 59 8.78 7.50 -5.77
C ASP A 59 7.43 7.62 -6.52
N LYS A 60 7.23 6.83 -7.58
CA LYS A 60 5.98 6.76 -8.33
C LYS A 60 5.40 5.37 -8.21
N LEU A 61 4.27 5.28 -7.52
CA LEU A 61 3.51 4.05 -7.37
C LEU A 61 2.42 3.95 -8.43
N VAL A 62 2.18 2.73 -8.89
CA VAL A 62 1.05 2.39 -9.76
C VAL A 62 -0.20 2.30 -8.89
N MET A 63 -1.16 3.18 -9.15
CA MET A 63 -2.47 3.19 -8.51
C MET A 63 -3.55 3.63 -9.50
N ASN A 64 -4.80 3.33 -9.19
CA ASN A 64 -5.96 3.75 -9.97
C ASN A 64 -7.11 4.11 -9.03
N GLU A 65 -7.95 5.07 -9.43
CA GLU A 65 -9.06 5.54 -8.61
C GLU A 65 -10.23 4.55 -8.57
N SER A 66 -10.45 3.82 -9.67
CA SER A 66 -11.51 2.83 -9.86
C SER A 66 -11.11 1.42 -9.40
N LEU A 67 -9.82 1.19 -9.09
CA LEU A 67 -9.33 -0.11 -8.61
C LEU A 67 -8.29 0.03 -7.51
N ARG A 68 -8.59 -0.55 -6.35
CA ARG A 68 -7.69 -0.62 -5.18
C ARG A 68 -7.12 -2.01 -5.03
N VAL A 69 -5.81 -2.15 -5.06
CA VAL A 69 -5.15 -3.40 -4.67
C VAL A 69 -5.04 -3.46 -3.15
N LEU A 70 -5.41 -4.60 -2.55
CA LEU A 70 -5.17 -4.88 -1.13
C LEU A 70 -4.00 -5.84 -0.95
N SER A 71 -3.97 -6.91 -1.76
CA SER A 71 -2.92 -7.92 -1.81
C SER A 71 -2.81 -8.47 -3.23
N ALA A 72 -1.81 -9.32 -3.48
CA ALA A 72 -1.63 -9.97 -4.78
C ALA A 72 -2.87 -10.75 -5.25
N ASP A 73 -3.76 -11.16 -4.34
CA ASP A 73 -4.93 -11.97 -4.67
C ASP A 73 -6.26 -11.28 -4.32
N THR A 74 -6.24 -10.03 -3.86
CA THR A 74 -7.45 -9.33 -3.42
C THR A 74 -7.43 -7.87 -3.89
N VAL A 75 -8.46 -7.50 -4.63
CA VAL A 75 -8.67 -6.15 -5.18
C VAL A 75 -10.03 -5.61 -4.77
N GLY A 76 -10.23 -4.30 -4.87
CA GLY A 76 -11.48 -3.61 -4.63
C GLY A 76 -11.83 -2.70 -5.80
N PHE A 77 -12.97 -2.96 -6.47
CA PHE A 77 -13.52 -2.06 -7.49
C PHE A 77 -14.22 -0.90 -6.81
N VAL A 78 -13.89 0.33 -7.20
CA VAL A 78 -14.41 1.56 -6.59
C VAL A 78 -15.40 2.22 -7.52
N TYR A 79 -16.57 2.58 -6.99
CA TYR A 79 -17.63 3.24 -7.73
C TYR A 79 -18.14 4.45 -6.97
N TYR A 80 -18.50 5.48 -7.73
CA TYR A 80 -19.16 6.68 -7.24
C TYR A 80 -20.55 6.74 -7.85
N GLN A 81 -21.56 7.03 -7.02
CA GLN A 81 -22.93 7.16 -7.50
C GLN A 81 -23.68 8.19 -6.68
N GLN A 82 -24.34 9.12 -7.37
CA GLN A 82 -25.31 10.01 -6.76
C GLN A 82 -26.60 9.27 -6.43
N GLY A 83 -27.15 9.55 -5.25
CA GLY A 83 -28.43 9.00 -4.79
C GLY A 83 -28.35 8.33 -3.42
N ARG A 84 -29.37 7.54 -3.12
CA ARG A 84 -29.55 6.91 -1.79
C ARG A 84 -28.95 5.52 -1.68
N ARG A 85 -28.59 4.87 -2.80
CA ARG A 85 -27.99 3.54 -2.84
C ARG A 85 -27.08 3.37 -4.05
N LEU A 86 -26.08 2.50 -3.93
CA LEU A 86 -25.31 2.00 -5.06
C LEU A 86 -26.12 0.91 -5.78
N SER A 87 -26.32 1.06 -7.09
CA SER A 87 -27.06 0.10 -7.93
C SER A 87 -26.14 -0.83 -8.71
N GLY A 88 -26.70 -1.95 -9.15
CA GLY A 88 -26.01 -2.94 -9.99
C GLY A 88 -25.87 -4.30 -9.31
N PRO A 89 -25.32 -5.28 -10.03
CA PRO A 89 -25.13 -6.66 -9.55
C PRO A 89 -23.91 -6.77 -8.62
N LEU A 90 -23.94 -6.06 -7.49
CA LEU A 90 -22.79 -5.88 -6.58
C LEU A 90 -22.20 -7.18 -6.03
N ASP A 91 -23.06 -8.19 -5.86
CA ASP A 91 -22.71 -9.47 -5.28
C ASP A 91 -22.59 -10.58 -6.34
N ASN A 92 -22.78 -10.27 -7.64
CA ASN A 92 -22.65 -11.23 -8.73
C ASN A 92 -21.19 -11.27 -9.25
N PRO A 93 -20.48 -12.41 -9.14
CA PRO A 93 -19.14 -12.54 -9.68
C PRO A 93 -19.05 -12.33 -11.20
N GLU A 94 -20.10 -12.64 -11.96
CA GLU A 94 -20.12 -12.51 -13.42
C GLU A 94 -20.12 -11.06 -13.90
N ALA A 95 -20.44 -10.11 -13.02
CA ALA A 95 -20.33 -8.68 -13.30
C ALA A 95 -18.88 -8.19 -13.37
N PHE A 96 -17.92 -9.03 -12.98
CA PHE A 96 -16.50 -8.73 -12.93
C PHE A 96 -15.73 -9.67 -13.86
N MET A 97 -14.85 -9.09 -14.68
CA MET A 97 -13.97 -9.83 -15.56
C MET A 97 -12.53 -9.49 -15.24
N ILE A 98 -11.73 -10.52 -14.99
CA ILE A 98 -10.29 -10.39 -14.71
C ILE A 98 -9.55 -11.11 -15.83
N MET A 99 -8.55 -10.46 -16.40
CA MET A 99 -7.68 -11.05 -17.42
C MET A 99 -6.23 -11.05 -16.93
N GLU A 100 -5.51 -12.13 -17.21
CA GLU A 100 -4.06 -12.24 -17.06
C GLU A 100 -3.45 -12.42 -18.45
N ASN A 101 -2.57 -11.50 -18.86
CA ASN A 101 -1.92 -11.51 -20.18
C ASN A 101 -2.94 -11.70 -21.33
N GLY A 102 -4.09 -11.02 -21.23
CA GLY A 102 -5.17 -11.10 -22.21
C GLY A 102 -6.06 -12.36 -22.13
N ARG A 103 -5.79 -13.30 -21.23
CA ARG A 103 -6.62 -14.50 -21.03
C ARG A 103 -7.51 -14.33 -19.80
N VAL A 104 -8.79 -14.70 -19.93
CA VAL A 104 -9.75 -14.63 -18.81
C VAL A 104 -9.28 -15.53 -17.66
N LEU A 105 -9.24 -14.97 -16.46
CA LEU A 105 -8.91 -15.64 -15.22
C LEU A 105 -10.21 -15.97 -14.47
N SER A 106 -10.74 -17.16 -14.70
CA SER A 106 -11.99 -17.62 -14.08
C SER A 106 -11.82 -18.08 -12.63
N GLY A 107 -12.91 -18.02 -11.84
CA GLY A 107 -12.94 -18.55 -10.46
C GLY A 107 -12.68 -17.50 -9.38
N HIS A 108 -12.72 -16.21 -9.72
CA HIS A 108 -12.77 -15.13 -8.75
C HIS A 108 -14.10 -15.13 -7.97
N ARG A 109 -14.08 -14.51 -6.79
CA ARG A 109 -15.25 -14.49 -5.89
C ARG A 109 -15.43 -13.10 -5.29
N VAL A 110 -16.67 -12.68 -5.13
CA VAL A 110 -17.00 -11.48 -4.36
C VAL A 110 -16.85 -11.82 -2.87
N LEU A 111 -15.99 -11.08 -2.17
CA LEU A 111 -15.79 -11.22 -0.73
C LEU A 111 -16.81 -10.41 0.08
N GLY A 112 -17.25 -9.28 -0.48
CA GLY A 112 -18.18 -8.37 0.17
C GLY A 112 -18.00 -6.95 -0.34
N ARG A 113 -18.66 -6.02 0.33
CA ARG A 113 -18.71 -4.62 -0.08
C ARG A 113 -18.67 -3.67 1.10
N PHE A 114 -18.09 -2.51 0.86
CA PHE A 114 -18.12 -1.37 1.75
C PHE A 114 -18.73 -0.18 1.03
N VAL A 115 -19.85 0.34 1.52
CA VAL A 115 -20.53 1.51 0.95
C VAL A 115 -20.62 2.57 2.03
N LYS A 116 -20.23 3.80 1.71
CA LYS A 116 -20.38 4.95 2.61
C LYS A 116 -20.81 6.18 1.83
N LEU A 117 -21.35 7.16 2.56
CA LEU A 117 -21.48 8.51 2.06
C LEU A 117 -20.10 9.10 1.80
N HIS A 118 -19.89 9.60 0.57
CA HIS A 118 -18.65 10.24 0.14
C HIS A 118 -18.71 11.75 0.37
N HIS A 119 -19.75 12.40 -0.14
CA HIS A 119 -20.03 13.81 0.11
C HIS A 119 -21.54 14.05 0.12
N MET A 120 -21.96 15.00 0.97
CA MET A 120 -23.24 15.68 0.78
C MET A 120 -22.96 16.83 -0.20
N GLY A 121 -23.76 16.99 -1.25
CA GLY A 121 -23.64 18.17 -2.12
C GLY A 121 -23.65 19.45 -1.29
N HIS A 122 -22.77 20.39 -1.59
CA HIS A 122 -22.81 21.74 -1.03
C HIS A 122 -23.54 22.66 -2.01
N VAL A 123 -24.52 23.42 -1.49
CA VAL A 123 -25.25 24.58 -2.08
C VAL A 123 -26.50 24.27 -2.93
N PRO A 124 -27.62 25.02 -2.80
CA PRO A 124 -28.32 25.49 -1.60
C PRO A 124 -29.44 24.52 -1.16
N GLU A 125 -29.63 23.39 -1.85
CA GLU A 125 -30.65 22.41 -1.51
C GLU A 125 -30.17 21.52 -0.36
N PRO A 126 -30.87 21.50 0.79
CA PRO A 126 -30.50 20.62 1.87
C PRO A 126 -30.77 19.16 1.45
N TYR A 127 -29.69 18.35 1.48
CA TYR A 127 -29.68 16.88 1.43
C TYR A 127 -29.62 16.15 0.09
N LEU A 128 -29.56 16.82 -1.08
CA LEU A 128 -29.33 16.13 -2.36
C LEU A 128 -28.52 16.97 -3.36
N PRO A 129 -27.71 16.31 -4.23
CA PRO A 129 -27.48 14.87 -4.29
C PRO A 129 -26.36 14.42 -3.34
N ALA A 130 -26.67 13.46 -2.47
CA ALA A 130 -25.67 12.69 -1.73
C ALA A 130 -24.91 11.81 -2.73
N THR A 131 -23.58 11.79 -2.66
CA THR A 131 -22.76 10.85 -3.44
C THR A 131 -22.25 9.76 -2.53
N LEU A 132 -22.50 8.53 -2.92
CA LEU A 132 -21.99 7.33 -2.27
C LEU A 132 -20.70 6.90 -2.95
N VAL A 133 -19.78 6.37 -2.15
CA VAL A 133 -18.65 5.59 -2.63
C VAL A 133 -18.81 4.14 -2.19
N GLY A 134 -18.76 3.23 -3.16
CA GLY A 134 -18.80 1.80 -2.95
C GLY A 134 -17.49 1.15 -3.32
N VAL A 135 -17.04 0.18 -2.52
CA VAL A 135 -15.93 -0.69 -2.86
C VAL A 135 -16.43 -2.13 -2.83
N ILE A 136 -16.34 -2.84 -3.95
CA ILE A 136 -16.65 -4.27 -4.04
C ILE A 136 -15.33 -5.04 -4.07
N TYR A 137 -15.13 -5.91 -3.08
CA TYR A 137 -13.90 -6.65 -2.90
C TYR A 137 -13.97 -8.00 -3.61
N ILE A 138 -12.98 -8.27 -4.45
CA ILE A 138 -12.88 -9.49 -5.24
C ILE A 138 -11.62 -10.25 -4.84
N LYS A 139 -11.78 -11.54 -4.58
CA LYS A 139 -10.69 -12.50 -4.43
C LYS A 139 -10.39 -13.15 -5.78
N LEU A 140 -9.14 -13.08 -6.22
CA LEU A 140 -8.68 -13.81 -7.39
C LEU A 140 -8.52 -15.31 -7.05
N PRO A 141 -8.65 -16.21 -8.04
CA PRO A 141 -8.45 -17.64 -7.83
C PRO A 141 -7.03 -17.99 -7.38
N ARG A 142 -6.06 -17.14 -7.72
CA ARG A 142 -4.66 -17.23 -7.31
C ARG A 142 -4.01 -15.84 -7.25
N PRO A 143 -2.93 -15.66 -6.47
CA PRO A 143 -2.16 -14.43 -6.46
C PRO A 143 -1.65 -14.02 -7.84
N MET A 144 -1.61 -12.72 -8.08
CA MET A 144 -0.98 -12.10 -9.23
C MET A 144 0.52 -12.42 -9.24
N GLY A 145 1.04 -12.76 -10.43
CA GLY A 145 2.44 -13.09 -10.65
C GLY A 145 3.24 -11.86 -11.08
N GLU A 146 4.45 -11.69 -10.52
CA GLU A 146 5.33 -10.55 -10.82
C GLU A 146 5.59 -10.42 -12.33
N GLY A 147 5.51 -9.19 -12.85
CA GLY A 147 5.74 -8.87 -14.26
C GLY A 147 4.59 -9.23 -15.22
N LYS A 148 3.53 -9.87 -14.74
CA LYS A 148 2.36 -10.19 -15.58
C LYS A 148 1.43 -8.99 -15.73
N SER A 149 0.78 -8.88 -16.87
CA SER A 149 -0.23 -7.86 -17.13
C SER A 149 -1.59 -8.34 -16.66
N TYR A 150 -2.31 -7.49 -15.94
CA TYR A 150 -3.67 -7.73 -15.49
C TYR A 150 -4.61 -6.65 -15.95
N THR A 151 -5.81 -7.06 -16.35
CA THR A 151 -6.92 -6.16 -16.67
C THR A 151 -8.12 -6.51 -15.81
N PHE A 152 -8.72 -5.50 -15.20
CA PHE A 152 -9.87 -5.59 -14.32
C PHE A 152 -11.02 -4.81 -14.92
N ARG A 153 -12.12 -5.51 -15.21
CA ARG A 153 -13.31 -4.95 -15.82
C ARG A 153 -14.54 -5.22 -14.99
N SER A 154 -15.47 -4.28 -15.04
CA SER A 154 -16.81 -4.48 -14.51
C SER A 154 -17.83 -3.71 -15.34
N LYS A 155 -19.06 -4.21 -15.37
CA LYS A 155 -20.16 -3.57 -16.11
C LYS A 155 -21.43 -3.47 -15.29
N GLY A 156 -22.16 -2.38 -15.51
CA GLY A 156 -23.52 -2.20 -14.95
C GLY A 156 -23.57 -2.02 -13.43
N ILE A 157 -22.47 -1.58 -12.81
CA ILE A 157 -22.38 -1.22 -11.40
C ILE A 157 -22.09 0.28 -11.29
N GLY A 158 -22.86 1.00 -10.48
CA GLY A 158 -22.71 2.44 -10.39
C GLY A 158 -23.11 3.17 -11.67
N VAL A 159 -22.46 4.30 -11.94
CA VAL A 159 -22.69 5.11 -13.15
C VAL A 159 -21.74 4.71 -14.29
N ASP A 160 -20.54 4.26 -13.96
CA ASP A 160 -19.47 4.01 -14.92
C ASP A 160 -18.99 2.55 -14.88
N ASP A 161 -18.69 2.00 -16.06
CA ASP A 161 -17.96 0.75 -16.21
C ASP A 161 -16.50 0.94 -15.78
N THR A 162 -15.88 -0.10 -15.21
CA THR A 162 -14.44 -0.09 -14.91
C THR A 162 -13.68 -0.82 -16.01
N ASP A 163 -12.57 -0.25 -16.50
CA ASP A 163 -11.56 -0.94 -17.31
C ASP A 163 -10.16 -0.44 -16.92
N VAL A 164 -9.47 -1.21 -16.08
CA VAL A 164 -8.16 -0.84 -15.53
C VAL A 164 -7.14 -1.92 -15.86
N SER A 165 -6.02 -1.52 -16.47
CA SER A 165 -4.91 -2.42 -16.77
C SER A 165 -3.61 -1.95 -16.15
N PHE A 166 -2.81 -2.88 -15.61
CA PHE A 166 -1.47 -2.61 -15.13
C PHE A 166 -0.60 -3.86 -15.17
N THR A 167 0.73 -3.68 -15.11
CA THR A 167 1.68 -4.77 -14.88
C THR A 167 1.89 -4.96 -13.39
N TRP A 168 1.61 -6.16 -12.88
CA TRP A 168 1.76 -6.44 -11.46
C TRP A 168 3.23 -6.37 -11.06
N SER A 169 3.51 -5.48 -10.12
CA SER A 169 4.73 -5.55 -9.34
C SER A 169 4.39 -5.36 -7.88
N SER A 170 4.84 -6.31 -7.08
CA SER A 170 4.81 -6.20 -5.63
C SER A 170 5.46 -4.88 -5.18
N ARG A 171 6.55 -4.43 -5.81
CA ARG A 171 7.31 -3.24 -5.40
C ARG A 171 6.68 -1.89 -5.76
N THR A 172 5.95 -1.81 -6.86
CA THR A 172 5.49 -0.51 -7.40
C THR A 172 3.98 -0.33 -7.35
N VAL A 173 3.19 -1.40 -7.24
CA VAL A 173 1.74 -1.29 -7.12
C VAL A 173 1.35 -0.95 -5.68
N LEU A 174 0.61 0.14 -5.49
CA LEU A 174 0.19 0.62 -4.17
C LEU A 174 -0.83 -0.35 -3.53
N SER A 175 -0.48 -0.89 -2.36
CA SER A 175 -1.43 -1.61 -1.52
C SER A 175 -2.19 -0.67 -0.58
N HIS A 176 -3.51 -0.66 -0.68
CA HIS A 176 -4.41 0.06 0.21
C HIS A 176 -4.64 -0.66 1.57
N ALA A 177 -3.96 -1.79 1.80
CA ALA A 177 -3.95 -2.50 3.07
C ALA A 177 -2.74 -2.13 3.95
N ILE A 178 -1.74 -1.45 3.39
CA ILE A 178 -0.58 -0.94 4.15
C ILE A 178 -0.91 0.48 4.63
N LYS A 179 -0.83 0.71 5.94
CA LYS A 179 -1.04 2.02 6.58
C LYS A 179 0.27 2.45 7.24
N VAL A 180 0.73 3.63 6.88
CA VAL A 180 1.96 4.26 7.39
C VAL A 180 1.67 5.72 7.73
N ASN A 181 2.55 6.35 8.49
CA ASN A 181 2.54 7.81 8.58
C ASN A 181 2.96 8.40 7.22
N GLN A 182 2.07 9.15 6.57
CA GLN A 182 2.29 9.73 5.24
C GLN A 182 3.28 10.90 5.23
N VAL A 183 3.53 11.52 6.39
CA VAL A 183 4.56 12.56 6.54
C VAL A 183 5.93 11.93 6.78
N GLY A 184 5.99 10.88 7.59
CA GLY A 184 7.22 10.15 7.91
C GLY A 184 7.45 9.94 9.41
N TYR A 185 8.69 9.64 9.78
CA TYR A 185 9.11 9.37 11.16
C TYR A 185 10.41 10.11 11.46
N MET A 186 10.61 10.52 12.70
CA MET A 186 11.88 11.16 13.11
C MET A 186 13.04 10.15 13.05
N PRO A 187 14.25 10.57 12.61
CA PRO A 187 15.41 9.69 12.51
C PRO A 187 15.81 9.02 13.83
N ASP A 188 15.62 9.71 14.95
CA ASP A 188 15.93 9.24 16.31
C ASP A 188 14.75 8.55 17.01
N SER A 189 13.58 8.46 16.36
CA SER A 189 12.43 7.78 16.95
C SER A 189 12.72 6.30 17.19
N ARG A 190 12.58 5.89 18.44
CA ARG A 190 12.74 4.50 18.88
C ARG A 190 11.66 3.56 18.33
N ILE A 191 10.51 4.12 17.89
CA ILE A 191 9.36 3.34 17.45
C ILE A 191 8.82 3.91 16.14
N ARG A 192 8.80 3.07 15.10
CA ARG A 192 8.20 3.36 13.80
C ARG A 192 7.26 2.22 13.47
N MET A 193 5.97 2.52 13.30
CA MET A 193 4.94 1.52 13.09
C MET A 193 4.31 1.66 11.71
N ALA A 194 4.18 0.53 11.02
CA ALA A 194 3.29 0.36 9.89
C ALA A 194 2.26 -0.71 10.26
N TYR A 195 1.04 -0.56 9.75
CA TYR A 195 -0.02 -1.54 9.94
C TYR A 195 -0.38 -2.18 8.61
N LEU A 196 -0.72 -3.46 8.70
CA LEU A 196 -1.19 -4.24 7.56
C LEU A 196 -2.59 -4.76 7.90
N GLY A 197 -3.61 -4.28 7.21
CA GLY A 197 -5.00 -4.63 7.47
C GLY A 197 -5.98 -3.83 6.65
N LYS A 198 -7.17 -4.40 6.44
CA LYS A 198 -8.29 -3.73 5.78
C LYS A 198 -9.64 -4.24 6.28
N TRP A 199 -10.53 -3.35 6.72
CA TRP A 199 -11.95 -3.65 6.88
C TRP A 199 -12.66 -3.57 5.52
N MET A 200 -13.33 -4.64 5.13
CA MET A 200 -13.99 -4.80 3.83
C MET A 200 -15.50 -4.59 3.89
N GLY A 201 -16.04 -4.03 4.97
CA GLY A 201 -17.47 -3.89 5.16
C GLY A 201 -18.13 -5.24 5.40
N THR A 202 -19.06 -5.65 4.54
CA THR A 202 -19.73 -6.95 4.69
C THR A 202 -18.80 -8.15 4.53
N GLY A 203 -17.62 -7.95 3.92
CA GLY A 203 -16.60 -9.00 3.78
C GLY A 203 -15.71 -9.20 5.01
N GLY A 204 -15.91 -8.44 6.09
CA GLY A 204 -15.13 -8.58 7.31
C GLY A 204 -13.70 -8.02 7.21
N ALA A 205 -12.83 -8.45 8.12
CA ALA A 205 -11.42 -8.10 8.08
C ALA A 205 -10.68 -8.90 6.98
N LEU A 206 -9.77 -8.24 6.28
CA LEU A 206 -8.94 -8.87 5.26
C LEU A 206 -7.99 -9.90 5.88
N GLY A 207 -8.13 -11.17 5.45
CA GLY A 207 -7.28 -12.27 5.90
C GLY A 207 -5.89 -12.23 5.30
N LEU A 208 -4.96 -11.49 5.91
CA LEU A 208 -3.54 -11.45 5.53
C LEU A 208 -2.68 -12.29 6.48
N LYS A 209 -1.67 -12.97 5.91
CA LYS A 209 -0.68 -13.76 6.65
C LYS A 209 0.74 -13.29 6.27
N ALA A 210 1.06 -12.03 6.54
CA ALA A 210 2.42 -11.54 6.38
C ALA A 210 3.26 -11.93 7.59
N LYS A 211 4.43 -12.52 7.33
CA LYS A 211 5.44 -12.82 8.37
C LYS A 211 6.62 -11.86 8.31
N GLU A 212 6.92 -11.34 7.13
CA GLU A 212 8.08 -10.49 6.88
C GLU A 212 7.66 -9.22 6.16
N PHE A 213 8.44 -8.16 6.36
CA PHE A 213 8.32 -6.90 5.64
C PHE A 213 9.68 -6.36 5.24
N SER A 214 9.67 -5.46 4.26
CA SER A 214 10.82 -4.70 3.83
C SER A 214 10.52 -3.20 3.90
N VAL A 215 11.57 -2.40 3.82
CA VAL A 215 11.51 -0.97 3.55
C VAL A 215 12.39 -0.73 2.32
N ILE A 216 11.86 0.01 1.36
CA ILE A 216 12.54 0.23 0.09
C ILE A 216 13.10 1.66 0.10
N ASP A 217 14.37 1.77 -0.24
CA ASP A 217 14.98 3.06 -0.55
C ASP A 217 14.51 3.50 -1.94
N LEU A 218 13.85 4.65 -2.03
CA LEU A 218 13.25 5.12 -3.28
C LEU A 218 14.26 5.75 -4.25
N ALA A 219 15.47 6.06 -3.79
CA ALA A 219 16.54 6.55 -4.64
C ALA A 219 17.16 5.39 -5.43
N THR A 220 17.39 4.25 -4.77
CA THR A 220 18.11 3.09 -5.31
C THR A 220 17.22 1.92 -5.72
N GLY A 221 15.98 1.88 -5.22
CA GLY A 221 15.05 0.75 -5.38
C GLY A 221 15.41 -0.48 -4.53
N GLN A 222 16.48 -0.39 -3.73
CA GLN A 222 17.00 -1.50 -2.93
C GLN A 222 16.28 -1.61 -1.58
N THR A 223 16.36 -2.79 -0.99
CA THR A 223 15.83 -3.02 0.36
C THR A 223 16.75 -2.37 1.39
N ALA A 224 16.29 -1.30 2.04
CA ALA A 224 17.01 -0.61 3.11
C ALA A 224 16.88 -1.33 4.47
N TYR A 225 15.77 -2.03 4.69
CA TYR A 225 15.51 -2.75 5.94
C TYR A 225 14.62 -3.97 5.70
N ARG A 226 14.80 -5.01 6.52
CA ARG A 226 13.90 -6.17 6.61
C ARG A 226 13.52 -6.40 8.06
N GLY A 227 12.26 -6.79 8.28
CA GLY A 227 11.76 -7.08 9.61
C GLY A 227 10.65 -8.13 9.60
N THR A 228 10.26 -8.55 10.79
CA THR A 228 9.18 -9.53 11.01
C THR A 228 7.90 -8.81 11.40
N ALA A 229 6.80 -9.11 10.71
CA ALA A 229 5.48 -8.62 11.06
C ALA A 229 4.95 -9.37 12.29
N LYS A 230 4.42 -8.63 13.27
CA LYS A 230 3.81 -9.20 14.47
C LYS A 230 2.31 -8.93 14.47
N LEU A 231 1.53 -9.96 14.79
CA LEU A 231 0.09 -9.79 14.98
C LEU A 231 -0.11 -8.87 16.19
N ARG A 232 -0.76 -7.73 15.95
CA ARG A 232 -1.02 -6.71 16.97
C ARG A 232 -2.42 -6.83 17.57
N HIS A 233 -3.38 -7.25 16.75
CA HIS A 233 -4.78 -7.40 17.12
C HIS A 233 -5.46 -8.38 16.16
N ARG A 234 -6.31 -9.28 16.65
CA ARG A 234 -7.07 -10.20 15.79
C ARG A 234 -8.49 -9.66 15.60
N ALA A 235 -9.01 -9.79 14.39
CA ALA A 235 -10.40 -9.44 14.14
C ALA A 235 -11.37 -10.27 14.98
N GLY A 236 -12.38 -9.60 15.53
CA GLY A 236 -13.33 -10.15 16.50
C GLY A 236 -12.92 -9.93 17.96
N GLU A 237 -11.67 -9.56 18.24
CA GLU A 237 -11.24 -9.24 19.61
C GLU A 237 -11.71 -7.82 19.99
N LYS A 238 -12.54 -7.74 21.02
CA LYS A 238 -13.11 -6.49 21.54
C LYS A 238 -12.27 -5.93 22.68
N SER A 239 -11.05 -5.52 22.35
CA SER A 239 -10.06 -5.04 23.32
C SER A 239 -9.46 -3.68 22.96
N GLU A 240 -9.97 -3.01 21.92
CA GLU A 240 -9.46 -1.72 21.47
C GLU A 240 -10.32 -0.54 21.98
N GLY A 241 -9.65 0.55 22.37
CA GLY A 241 -10.29 1.77 22.86
C GLY A 241 -10.96 1.64 24.24
N ALA A 242 -11.40 2.78 24.78
CA ALA A 242 -12.04 2.84 26.10
C ALA A 242 -13.35 2.02 26.17
N TYR A 243 -13.99 1.78 25.02
CA TYR A 243 -15.28 1.09 24.91
C TYR A 243 -15.16 -0.37 24.47
N LYS A 244 -13.95 -0.96 24.48
CA LYS A 244 -13.72 -2.37 24.09
C LYS A 244 -14.34 -2.65 22.71
N GLN A 245 -14.08 -1.75 21.79
CA GLN A 245 -14.50 -1.90 20.40
C GLN A 245 -13.46 -2.75 19.67
N ASP A 246 -13.83 -3.14 18.47
CA ASP A 246 -12.94 -3.80 17.54
C ASP A 246 -12.79 -2.88 16.32
N PHE A 247 -11.61 -2.27 16.17
CA PHE A 247 -11.26 -1.47 15.01
C PHE A 247 -10.40 -2.27 14.03
N SER A 248 -10.36 -3.60 14.13
CA SER A 248 -9.61 -4.43 13.21
C SER A 248 -10.04 -4.21 11.76
N GLY A 249 -9.11 -3.64 11.01
CA GLY A 249 -9.27 -3.30 9.61
C GLY A 249 -8.27 -2.29 9.09
#